data_AF-A0AAU9XXS3-F1
#
_entry.id   AF-A0AAU9XXS3-F1
#
_cell.length_a   1.000
_cell.length_b   1.000
_cell.length_c   1.000
_cell.angle_alpha   90.00
_cell.angle_beta   90.00
_cell.angle_gamma   90.00
#
_symmetry.space_group_name_H-M   'P 1'
#
loop_
_entity.id
_entity.type
_entity.pdbx_description
1 polymer ?
#
loop_
_entity_poly.entity_id
_entity_poly.type
_entity_poly.pdbx_seq_one_letter_code
_entity_poly.pdbx_strand_id
1 'polypeptide(L)' 'MNECHPNAPCINTQGSYHCSCHPTYVGNGFECKADQCYHYKNLSYANRKISYVTPYGSELCESQLPKG' A
#
# COMPACT_ATOMS: atom_id res chain seq x y z
N MET A 1 8.66 -16.57 -14.79
CA MET A 1 8.07 -17.12 -13.56
C MET A 1 7.55 -15.92 -12.79
N ASN A 2 6.24 -15.75 -12.72
CA ASN A 2 5.62 -14.55 -12.13
C ASN A 2 5.57 -14.74 -10.61
N GLU A 3 6.73 -14.65 -9.98
CA GLU A 3 6.81 -14.63 -8.52
C GLU A 3 6.37 -13.26 -8.01
N CYS A 4 5.78 -13.24 -6.82
CA CYS A 4 5.41 -12.00 -6.16
C CYS A 4 6.66 -11.12 -5.94
N HIS A 5 6.44 -9.82 -5.78
CA HIS A 5 7.50 -8.91 -5.39
C HIS A 5 8.17 -9.40 -4.09
N PRO A 6 9.48 -9.17 -3.86
CA PRO A 6 10.13 -9.54 -2.60
C PRO A 6 9.48 -8.94 -1.34
N ASN A 7 8.77 -7.82 -1.50
CA ASN A 7 7.96 -7.17 -0.45
C ASN A 7 6.48 -7.55 -0.51
N ALA A 8 6.12 -8.68 -1.10
CA ALA A 8 4.76 -9.18 -1.20
C ALA A 8 4.71 -10.68 -0.93
N PRO A 9 4.01 -11.14 0.12
CA PRO A 9 3.72 -12.57 0.25
C PRO A 9 2.85 -13.08 -0.89
N CYS A 10 3.13 -14.32 -1.30
CA CYS A 10 2.22 -15.11 -2.10
C CYS A 10 1.11 -15.67 -1.21
N ILE A 11 -0.13 -15.28 -1.49
CA ILE A 11 -1.32 -15.69 -0.74
C ILE A 11 -2.08 -16.69 -1.61
N ASN A 12 -2.02 -17.96 -1.22
CA ASN A 12 -2.78 -19.02 -1.88
C ASN A 12 -4.29 -18.80 -1.64
N THR A 13 -5.06 -18.92 -2.71
CA THR A 13 -6.52 -18.92 -2.69
C THR A 13 -7.05 -20.25 -3.21
N GLN A 14 -8.33 -20.53 -3.02
CA GLN A 14 -8.90 -21.78 -3.52
C GLN A 14 -8.80 -21.84 -5.05
N GLY A 15 -7.86 -22.65 -5.55
CA GLY A 15 -7.60 -22.84 -6.97
C GLY A 15 -6.67 -21.81 -7.63
N SER A 16 -6.06 -20.89 -6.87
CA SER A 16 -5.13 -19.87 -7.42
C SER A 16 -4.18 -19.33 -6.35
N TYR A 17 -3.44 -18.27 -6.68
CA TYR A 17 -2.69 -17.44 -5.76
C TYR A 17 -2.82 -15.98 -6.16
N HIS A 18 -2.63 -15.07 -5.21
CA HIS A 18 -2.46 -13.65 -5.49
C HIS A 18 -1.34 -13.09 -4.63
N CYS A 19 -0.71 -12.02 -5.11
CA CYS A 19 0.31 -11.30 -4.38
C CYS A 19 -0.30 -10.08 -3.73
N SER A 20 0.03 -9.81 -2.47
CA SER A 20 -0.34 -8.57 -1.79
C SER A 20 0.90 -7.98 -1.15
N CYS A 21 1.12 -6.67 -1.26
CA CYS A 21 2.28 -6.03 -0.66
C CYS A 21 2.24 -6.15 0.87
N HIS A 22 3.40 -6.21 1.51
CA HIS A 22 3.52 -6.16 2.96
C HIS A 22 2.86 -4.89 3.53
N PRO A 23 2.43 -4.92 4.81
CA PRO A 23 2.15 -3.69 5.54
C PRO A 23 3.32 -2.73 5.35
N THR A 24 3.05 -1.44 5.16
CA THR A 24 4.01 -0.38 4.78
C THR A 24 4.40 -0.29 3.30
N TYR A 25 3.84 -1.12 2.41
CA TYR A 25 4.07 -1.06 0.97
C TYR A 25 2.75 -1.00 0.21
N VAL A 26 2.75 -0.28 -0.90
CA VAL A 26 1.60 -0.12 -1.82
C VAL A 26 1.96 -0.61 -3.21
N GLY A 27 0.98 -1.17 -3.91
CA GLY A 27 1.15 -1.69 -5.26
C GLY A 27 0.21 -2.85 -5.56
N ASN A 28 0.53 -3.62 -6.61
CA ASN A 28 -0.29 -4.73 -7.10
C ASN A 28 0.23 -6.11 -6.63
N GLY A 29 1.20 -6.14 -5.72
CA GLY A 29 1.83 -7.37 -5.23
C GLY A 29 2.94 -7.93 -6.13
N PHE A 30 3.00 -7.55 -7.41
CA PHE A 30 4.12 -7.84 -8.31
C PHE A 30 5.13 -6.70 -8.36
N GLU A 31 4.65 -5.47 -8.18
CA GLU A 31 5.43 -4.28 -7.91
C GLU A 31 4.95 -3.68 -6.60
N CYS A 32 5.84 -3.54 -5.62
CA CYS A 32 5.53 -2.91 -4.34
C CYS A 32 6.51 -1.78 -4.07
N LYS A 33 5.97 -0.60 -3.78
CA LYS A 33 6.73 0.60 -3.41
C LYS A 33 6.44 0.94 -1.97
N ALA A 34 7.42 1.55 -1.28
CA ALA A 34 7.23 1.98 0.10
C ALA A 34 6.02 2.93 0.17
N ASP A 35 5.11 2.65 1.10
CA ASP A 35 3.97 3.50 1.34
C ASP A 35 4.44 4.79 2.00
N GLN A 36 4.40 5.87 1.23
CA GLN A 36 4.69 7.21 1.71
C GLN A 36 3.77 7.62 2.88
N CYS A 37 2.55 7.11 2.93
CA CYS A 37 1.60 7.39 4.02
C CYS A 37 1.86 6.56 5.28
N TYR A 38 2.62 5.46 5.22
CA TYR A 38 2.90 4.67 6.43
C TYR A 38 3.69 5.47 7.49
N HIS A 39 4.56 6.38 7.04
CA HIS A 39 5.28 7.31 7.91
C HIS A 39 4.53 8.63 8.14
N TYR A 40 3.20 8.68 7.97
CA TYR A 40 2.42 9.93 8.10
C TYR A 40 2.68 10.73 9.38
N LYS A 41 3.00 10.06 10.50
CA LYS A 41 3.32 10.70 11.79
C LYS A 41 4.60 11.53 11.72
N ASN A 42 5.51 11.19 10.82
CA ASN A 42 6.76 11.87 10.54
C ASN A 42 6.67 12.81 9.32
N LEU A 43 5.49 12.89 8.68
CA LEU A 43 5.25 13.78 7.54
C LEU A 43 4.80 15.17 8.00
N SER A 44 5.19 16.19 7.25
CA SER A 44 4.64 17.55 7.42
C SER A 44 3.13 17.57 7.13
N TYR A 45 2.42 18.61 7.59
CA TYR A 45 1.00 18.78 7.28
C TYR A 45 0.70 18.82 5.77
N ALA A 46 1.60 19.41 4.97
CA ALA A 46 1.49 19.42 3.52
C ALA A 46 1.60 18.01 2.93
N ASN A 47 2.51 17.19 3.47
CA ASN A 47 2.73 15.82 3.00
C ASN A 47 1.59 14.87 3.40
N ARG A 48 0.88 15.14 4.51
CA ARG A 48 -0.34 14.41 4.90
C ARG A 48 -1.53 14.65 3.96
N LYS A 49 -1.54 15.79 3.26
CA LYS A 49 -2.55 16.16 2.26
C LYS A 49 -2.21 15.72 0.84
N ILE A 50 -1.12 14.97 0.65
CA ILE A 50 -0.81 14.40 -0.66
C ILE A 50 -1.83 13.31 -0.96
N SER A 51 -2.38 13.36 -2.17
CA SER A 51 -3.22 12.30 -2.71
C SER A 51 -2.34 11.20 -3.30
N TYR A 52 -2.61 9.95 -2.93
CA TYR A 52 -1.98 8.77 -3.51
C TYR A 52 -3.03 7.93 -4.22
N VAL A 53 -2.61 7.25 -5.29
CA VAL A 53 -3.50 6.41 -6.08
C VAL A 53 -3.61 5.05 -5.39
N THR A 54 -4.84 4.69 -5.05
CA THR A 54 -5.24 3.36 -4.57
C THR A 54 -5.97 2.61 -5.69
N PRO A 55 -6.17 1.29 -5.55
CA PRO A 55 -7.04 0.53 -6.45
C PRO A 55 -8.49 1.07 -6.53
N TYR A 56 -8.91 1.86 -5.55
CA TYR A 56 -10.27 2.41 -5.43
C TYR A 56 -10.37 3.90 -5.82
N GLY A 57 -9.25 4.55 -6.18
CA GLY A 57 -9.20 5.98 -6.51
C GLY A 57 -8.08 6.73 -5.80
N SER A 58 -8.05 8.05 -5.89
CA SER A 58 -7.10 8.88 -5.15
C SER A 58 -7.57 9.08 -3.71
N GLU A 59 -6.70 8.76 -2.75
CA GLU A 59 -6.97 8.90 -1.33
C GLU A 59 -5.92 9.81 -0.66
N LEU A 60 -6.29 10.53 0.41
CA LEU A 60 -5.37 11.37 1.18
C LEU A 60 -4.71 10.55 2.28
N CYS A 61 -3.41 10.72 2.54
CA CYS A 61 -2.76 10.00 3.66
C CYS A 61 -3.50 10.22 5.00
N GLU A 62 -4.18 11.36 5.17
CA GLU A 62 -4.96 11.70 6.36
C GLU A 62 -6.27 10.90 6.51
N SER A 63 -6.84 10.32 5.44
CA SER A 63 -8.10 9.55 5.54
C SER A 63 -7.90 8.11 6.02
N GLN A 64 -6.68 7.58 5.96
CA GLN A 64 -6.29 6.30 6.55
C GLN A 64 -6.08 6.37 8.08
N LEU A 65 -6.24 7.55 8.68
CA LEU A 65 -6.05 7.72 10.12
C LEU A 65 -7.32 7.32 10.88
N PRO A 66 -7.19 6.57 12.00
CA PRO A 66 -8.31 6.45 12.92
C PRO A 66 -8.72 7.87 13.32
N LYS A 67 -9.96 8.25 12.98
CA LYS A 67 -10.56 9.48 13.48
C LYS A 67 -10.46 9.41 15.00
N GLY A 68 -9.72 10.36 15.57
CA GLY A 68 -9.57 10.49 17.02
C GLY A 68 -10.92 10.59 17.71
#